data_AF-A0AAD8LZJ0-F1
#
_entry.id   AF-A0AAD8LZJ0-F1
#
_cell.length_a   1.000
_cell.length_b   1.000
_cell.length_c   1.000
_cell.angle_alpha   90.00
_cell.angle_beta   90.00
_cell.angle_gamma   90.00
#
_symmetry.space_group_name_H-M   'P 1'
#
loop_
_entity.id
_entity.type
_entity.pdbx_description
1 polymer ?
#
loop_
_entity_poly.entity_id
_entity_poly.type
_entity_poly.pdbx_seq_one_letter_code
_entity_poly.pdbx_strand_id
1 'polypeptide(L)'
;MVFSGVYPADGSDFEALNSAIERLICNDASVSVTKESSTALGLGFRCGFLGLLHMDVFHQRLEQEHGAHVISTVPTVPYTFEFSDGSKLQVQNPAALPSNPKNKITCWEPTVLATIIIPSEYVGPVITLCSNHRGKQLKYTFIDR
;
A
#
# COMPACT_ATOMS: atom_id res chain seq x y z
N MET A 1 -1.03 3.60 5.92
CA MET A 1 -0.29 2.35 5.72
C MET A 1 -0.68 1.74 4.39
N VAL A 2 0.32 1.33 3.63
CA VAL A 2 0.20 0.80 2.27
C VAL A 2 1.00 -0.50 2.20
N PHE A 3 0.54 -1.49 1.45
CA PHE A 3 1.21 -2.77 1.30
C PHE A 3 1.54 -3.02 -0.18
N SER A 4 2.71 -3.59 -0.44
CA SER A 4 3.12 -4.00 -1.77
C SER A 4 3.85 -5.34 -1.72
N GLY A 5 3.64 -6.17 -2.74
CA GLY A 5 4.48 -7.33 -3.01
C GLY A 5 5.77 -6.88 -3.70
N VAL A 6 6.92 -7.28 -3.14
CA VAL A 6 8.28 -7.01 -3.63
C VAL A 6 8.90 -8.35 -4.01
N TYR A 7 9.26 -8.47 -5.28
CA TYR A 7 9.80 -9.69 -5.88
C TYR A 7 11.16 -9.40 -6.51
N PRO A 8 12.11 -10.35 -6.53
CA PRO A 8 13.34 -10.15 -7.27
C PRO A 8 13.03 -10.14 -8.78
N ALA A 9 13.78 -9.36 -9.56
CA ALA A 9 13.67 -9.39 -11.02
C ALA A 9 14.03 -10.77 -11.59
N ASP A 10 15.06 -11.40 -10.99
CA ASP A 10 15.50 -12.76 -11.31
C ASP A 10 15.29 -13.70 -10.12
N GLY A 11 14.69 -14.87 -10.36
CA GLY A 11 14.35 -15.82 -9.29
C GLY A 11 15.55 -16.37 -8.50
N SER A 12 16.77 -16.29 -9.04
CA SER A 12 18.01 -16.64 -8.36
C SER A 12 18.35 -15.67 -7.21
N ASP A 13 17.86 -14.44 -7.29
CA ASP A 13 18.28 -13.35 -6.40
C ASP A 13 17.40 -13.26 -5.15
N PHE A 14 16.48 -14.21 -4.96
CA PHE A 14 15.60 -14.25 -3.79
C PHE A 14 16.37 -14.23 -2.46
N GLU A 15 17.48 -15.00 -2.38
CA GLU A 15 18.28 -15.07 -1.15
C GLU A 15 19.07 -13.78 -0.91
N ALA A 16 19.58 -13.16 -1.98
CA ALA A 16 20.22 -11.85 -1.92
C ALA A 16 19.23 -10.76 -1.48
N LEU A 17 18.00 -10.77 -2.03
CA LEU A 17 16.92 -9.87 -1.66
C LEU A 17 16.51 -10.07 -0.19
N ASN A 18 16.37 -11.32 0.28
CA ASN A 18 16.08 -11.61 1.69
C ASN A 18 17.12 -10.98 2.62
N SER A 19 18.41 -11.16 2.29
CA SER A 19 19.51 -10.60 3.09
C SER A 19 19.53 -9.06 3.05
N ALA A 20 19.28 -8.45 1.89
CA ALA A 20 19.19 -7.01 1.74
C ALA A 20 18.05 -6.41 2.57
N ILE A 21 16.86 -7.03 2.51
CA ILE A 21 15.68 -6.61 3.27
C ILE A 21 15.93 -6.74 4.78
N GLU A 22 16.48 -7.86 5.25
CA GLU A 22 16.79 -8.06 6.67
C GLU A 22 17.75 -6.99 7.21
N ARG A 23 18.80 -6.65 6.44
CA ARG A 23 19.73 -5.58 6.80
C ARG A 23 19.07 -4.20 6.81
N LEU A 24 18.21 -3.92 5.85
CA LEU A 24 17.56 -2.61 5.73
C LEU A 24 16.54 -2.39 6.86
N ILE A 25 15.80 -3.44 7.25
CA ILE A 25 14.84 -3.38 8.37
C ILE A 25 15.54 -3.14 9.71
N CYS A 26 16.81 -3.55 9.88
CA CYS A 26 17.56 -3.18 11.08
C CYS A 26 17.67 -1.66 11.27
N ASN A 27 17.67 -0.90 10.17
CA ASN A 27 17.69 0.56 10.20
C ASN A 27 16.28 1.18 10.17
N ASP A 28 15.28 0.46 9.67
CA ASP A 28 13.89 0.93 9.54
C ASP A 28 12.89 0.01 10.25
N ALA A 29 12.58 0.34 11.51
CA ALA A 29 11.64 -0.40 12.33
C ALA A 29 10.16 -0.24 11.90
N SER A 30 9.87 0.61 10.92
CA SER A 30 8.49 0.89 10.49
C SER A 30 8.02 0.01 9.33
N VAL A 31 8.93 -0.72 8.69
CA VAL A 31 8.62 -1.67 7.62
C VAL A 31 8.26 -3.03 8.22
N SER A 32 7.10 -3.56 7.83
CA SER A 32 6.72 -4.95 8.14
C SER A 32 6.95 -5.83 6.93
N VAL A 33 7.52 -7.02 7.12
CA VAL A 33 7.82 -7.95 6.02
C VAL A 33 7.32 -9.34 6.34
N THR A 34 6.59 -9.93 5.40
CA THR A 34 6.18 -11.34 5.43
C THR A 34 6.50 -12.01 4.11
N LYS A 35 6.93 -13.28 4.15
CA LYS A 35 7.23 -14.03 2.92
C LYS A 35 5.93 -14.35 2.19
N GLU A 36 5.93 -14.19 0.87
CA GLU A 36 4.76 -14.39 0.02
C GLU A 36 5.16 -15.11 -1.27
N SER A 37 4.28 -15.98 -1.79
CA SER A 37 4.47 -16.61 -3.09
C SER A 37 3.40 -16.12 -4.07
N SER A 38 3.84 -15.76 -5.26
CA SER A 38 3.01 -15.38 -6.40
C SER A 38 3.04 -16.49 -7.44
N THR A 39 1.91 -16.73 -8.09
CA THR A 39 1.79 -17.70 -9.20
C THR A 39 2.61 -17.28 -10.41
N ALA A 40 2.79 -15.97 -10.62
CA ALA A 40 3.50 -15.42 -11.79
C ALA A 40 4.95 -15.03 -11.47
N LEU A 41 5.19 -14.43 -10.31
CA LEU A 41 6.49 -13.85 -9.94
C LEU A 41 7.33 -14.76 -9.02
N GLY A 42 6.79 -15.91 -8.62
CA GLY A 42 7.49 -16.83 -7.73
C GLY A 42 7.57 -16.31 -6.29
N LEU A 43 8.69 -16.55 -5.63
CA LEU A 43 8.90 -16.19 -4.24
C LEU A 43 9.25 -14.71 -4.09
N GLY A 44 8.64 -14.05 -3.11
CA GLY A 44 8.91 -12.66 -2.78
C GLY A 44 8.46 -12.31 -1.37
N PHE A 45 8.21 -11.02 -1.17
CA PHE A 45 7.92 -10.44 0.13
C PHE A 45 6.70 -9.54 0.05
N ARG A 46 5.81 -9.66 1.02
CA ARG A 46 4.77 -8.67 1.27
C ARG A 46 5.33 -7.66 2.27
N CYS A 47 5.54 -6.43 1.79
CA CYS A 47 6.08 -5.34 2.59
C CYS A 47 4.98 -4.34 2.94
N GLY A 48 4.88 -3.95 4.21
CA GLY A 48 4.01 -2.90 4.71
C GLY A 48 4.78 -1.62 4.99
N PHE A 49 4.32 -0.52 4.43
CA PHE A 49 4.91 0.80 4.50
C PHE A 49 3.96 1.82 5.14
N LEU A 50 4.52 2.91 5.63
CA LEU A 50 3.74 4.01 6.21
C LEU A 50 2.94 4.77 5.14
N GLY A 51 3.50 4.89 3.93
CA GLY A 51 2.89 5.54 2.77
C GLY A 51 3.70 5.31 1.50
N LEU A 52 3.27 5.92 0.39
CA LEU A 52 3.90 5.75 -0.92
C LEU A 52 5.36 6.23 -0.93
N LEU A 53 5.65 7.40 -0.35
CA LEU A 53 7.03 7.91 -0.27
C LEU A 53 7.95 6.96 0.50
N HIS A 54 7.46 6.36 1.59
CA HIS A 54 8.25 5.40 2.35
C HIS A 54 8.57 4.15 1.50
N MET A 55 7.59 3.64 0.74
CA MET A 55 7.82 2.54 -0.22
C MET A 55 8.89 2.92 -1.26
N ASP A 56 8.79 4.10 -1.86
CA ASP A 56 9.72 4.55 -2.91
C ASP A 56 11.16 4.69 -2.38
N VAL A 57 11.32 5.30 -1.19
CA VAL A 57 12.63 5.41 -0.53
C VAL A 57 13.18 4.02 -0.20
N PHE A 58 12.35 3.11 0.30
CA PHE A 58 12.79 1.75 0.63
C PHE A 58 13.27 0.99 -0.61
N HIS A 59 12.53 1.07 -1.73
CA HIS A 59 12.97 0.47 -3.00
C HIS A 59 14.27 1.09 -3.50
N GLN A 60 14.39 2.41 -3.48
CA GLN A 60 15.60 3.09 -3.92
C GLN A 60 16.82 2.69 -3.08
N ARG A 61 16.66 2.52 -1.76
CA ARG A 61 17.73 2.04 -0.88
C ARG A 61 18.13 0.60 -1.18
N LEU A 62 17.17 -0.29 -1.46
CA LEU A 62 17.48 -1.67 -1.88
C LEU A 62 18.32 -1.70 -3.17
N GLU A 63 17.97 -0.89 -4.16
CA GLU A 63 18.73 -0.80 -5.41
C GLU A 63 20.11 -0.17 -5.21
N GLN A 64 20.20 0.94 -4.47
CA GLN A 64 21.45 1.70 -4.34
C GLN A 64 22.44 1.11 -3.33
N GLU A 65 21.96 0.60 -2.19
CA GLU A 65 22.84 0.09 -1.11
C GLU A 65 23.18 -1.39 -1.28
N HIS A 66 22.30 -2.15 -1.94
CA HIS A 66 22.42 -3.61 -2.03
C HIS A 66 22.41 -4.14 -3.46
N GLY A 67 22.23 -3.28 -4.47
CA GLY A 67 22.20 -3.70 -5.88
C GLY A 67 21.02 -4.63 -6.21
N ALA A 68 19.99 -4.64 -5.36
CA ALA A 68 18.87 -5.56 -5.50
C ALA A 68 17.85 -4.99 -6.51
N HIS A 69 17.75 -5.61 -7.68
CA HIS A 69 16.73 -5.26 -8.68
C HIS A 69 15.40 -5.92 -8.31
N VAL A 70 14.41 -5.08 -8.00
CA VAL A 70 13.11 -5.55 -7.49
C VAL A 70 11.96 -5.12 -8.39
N ILE A 71 10.99 -6.01 -8.54
CA ILE A 71 9.69 -5.74 -9.15
C ILE A 71 8.69 -5.56 -8.02
N SER A 72 8.00 -4.42 -8.00
CA SER A 72 6.95 -4.16 -7.03
C SER A 72 5.56 -4.19 -7.67
N THR A 73 4.60 -4.75 -6.95
CA THR A 73 3.19 -4.74 -7.36
C THR A 73 2.54 -3.41 -7.05
N VAL A 74 1.36 -3.17 -7.62
CA VAL A 74 0.56 -1.98 -7.29
C VAL A 74 0.27 -1.96 -5.78
N PRO A 75 0.55 -0.83 -5.11
CA PRO A 75 0.28 -0.70 -3.67
C PRO A 75 -1.21 -0.85 -3.35
N THR A 76 -1.53 -1.58 -2.29
CA THR A 76 -2.90 -1.75 -1.79
C THR A 76 -3.04 -1.31 -0.35
N VAL A 77 -4.28 -1.04 0.06
CA VAL A 77 -4.64 -0.77 1.46
C VAL A 77 -5.24 -2.02 2.11
N PRO A 78 -5.16 -2.16 3.44
CA PRO A 78 -5.84 -3.24 4.13
C PRO A 78 -7.35 -3.00 4.12
N TYR A 79 -8.12 -3.96 3.64
CA TYR A 79 -9.58 -3.94 3.67
C TYR A 79 -10.10 -4.76 4.85
N THR A 80 -11.20 -4.34 5.45
CA THR A 80 -11.89 -5.11 6.49
C THR A 80 -13.20 -5.62 5.94
N PHE A 81 -13.36 -6.94 5.89
CA PHE A 81 -14.59 -7.61 5.48
C PHE A 81 -15.36 -8.07 6.70
N GLU A 82 -16.67 -7.88 6.70
CA GLU A 82 -17.58 -8.40 7.70
C GLU A 82 -18.51 -9.43 7.06
N PHE A 83 -18.59 -10.60 7.70
CA PHE A 83 -19.38 -11.72 7.21
C PHE A 83 -20.73 -11.86 7.93
N SER A 84 -21.60 -12.70 7.38
CA SER A 84 -22.95 -12.93 7.92
C SER A 84 -23.01 -13.55 9.30
N ASP A 85 -21.92 -14.14 9.76
CA ASP A 85 -21.74 -14.66 11.11
C ASP A 85 -21.22 -13.59 12.10
N GLY A 86 -21.01 -12.35 11.64
CA GLY A 86 -20.43 -11.26 12.43
C GLY A 86 -18.90 -11.32 12.54
N SER A 87 -18.24 -12.29 11.90
CA SER A 87 -16.78 -12.36 11.87
C SER A 87 -16.19 -11.24 11.00
N LYS A 88 -15.02 -10.74 11.41
CA LYS A 88 -14.27 -9.71 10.69
C LYS A 88 -12.94 -10.25 10.23
N LEU A 89 -12.63 -10.05 8.95
CA LEU A 89 -11.37 -10.45 8.34
C LEU A 89 -10.67 -9.24 7.74
N GLN A 90 -9.46 -8.98 8.20
CA GLN A 90 -8.59 -7.98 7.60
C GLN A 90 -7.79 -8.63 6.48
N VAL A 91 -7.94 -8.11 5.26
CA VAL A 91 -7.30 -8.63 4.06
C VAL A 91 -6.32 -7.60 3.52
N GLN A 92 -5.05 -7.97 3.50
CA GLN A 92 -3.98 -7.13 2.95
C GLN A 92 -3.68 -7.50 1.49
N ASN A 93 -3.74 -8.79 1.14
CA ASN A 93 -3.59 -9.28 -0.22
C ASN A 93 -4.97 -9.66 -0.81
N PRO A 94 -5.37 -9.10 -1.97
CA PRO A 94 -6.58 -9.50 -2.69
C PRO A 94 -6.72 -11.02 -2.92
N ALA A 95 -5.61 -11.75 -3.12
CA ALA A 95 -5.63 -13.20 -3.34
C ALA A 95 -6.03 -14.01 -2.11
N ALA A 96 -5.90 -13.44 -0.91
CA ALA A 96 -6.32 -14.08 0.34
C ALA A 96 -7.84 -13.99 0.59
N LEU A 97 -8.57 -13.30 -0.30
CA LEU A 97 -10.01 -13.16 -0.19
C LEU A 97 -10.69 -14.52 -0.49
N PRO A 98 -11.51 -15.07 0.43
CA PRO A 98 -12.19 -16.33 0.18
C PRO A 98 -13.15 -16.18 -1.02
N SER A 99 -13.08 -17.16 -1.93
CA SER A 99 -13.84 -17.19 -3.19
C SER A 99 -15.34 -17.33 -3.02
N ASN A 100 -15.84 -17.59 -1.80
CA ASN A 100 -17.26 -17.82 -1.56
C ASN A 100 -17.97 -16.48 -1.26
N PRO A 101 -18.78 -15.93 -2.19
CA PRO A 101 -19.37 -14.59 -2.04
C PRO A 101 -20.59 -14.57 -1.11
N LYS A 102 -21.16 -15.74 -0.79
CA LYS A 102 -22.47 -15.86 -0.09
C LYS A 102 -22.48 -15.41 1.37
N ASN A 103 -21.32 -15.18 1.97
CA ASN A 103 -21.22 -14.77 3.38
C ASN A 103 -20.75 -13.31 3.57
N LYS A 104 -20.46 -12.54 2.51
CA LYS A 104 -19.92 -11.17 2.66
C LYS A 104 -21.06 -10.16 2.77
N ILE A 105 -21.13 -9.43 3.89
CA ILE A 105 -22.16 -8.40 4.11
C ILE A 105 -21.62 -7.01 3.79
N THR A 106 -20.45 -6.65 4.34
CA THR A 106 -19.89 -5.31 4.16
C THR A 106 -18.38 -5.35 3.93
N CYS A 107 -17.87 -4.37 3.19
CA CYS A 107 -16.45 -4.13 2.98
C CYS A 107 -16.14 -2.70 3.42
N TRP A 108 -15.11 -2.55 4.25
CA TRP A 108 -14.62 -1.29 4.75
C TRP A 108 -13.21 -1.04 4.24
N GLU A 109 -12.97 0.17 3.74
CA GLU A 109 -11.66 0.64 3.33
C GLU A 109 -11.21 1.81 4.23
N PRO A 110 -9.90 2.01 4.43
CA PRO A 110 -9.41 3.15 5.19
C PRO A 110 -9.66 4.45 4.41
N THR A 111 -10.30 5.41 5.06
CA THR A 111 -10.51 6.77 4.54
C THR A 111 -9.64 7.74 5.34
N VAL A 112 -9.16 8.81 4.69
CA VAL A 112 -8.31 9.83 5.33
C VAL A 112 -8.99 11.19 5.28
N LEU A 113 -8.73 12.01 6.29
CA LEU A 113 -9.04 13.44 6.27
C LEU A 113 -7.89 14.18 5.59
N ALA A 114 -8.08 14.60 4.34
CA ALA A 114 -7.10 15.38 3.61
C ALA A 114 -7.32 16.89 3.82
N THR A 115 -6.24 17.62 4.11
CA THR A 115 -6.23 19.09 4.12
C THR A 115 -5.39 19.55 2.93
N ILE A 116 -5.99 20.36 2.06
CA ILE A 116 -5.36 20.82 0.82
C ILE A 116 -5.29 22.35 0.87
N ILE A 117 -4.08 22.89 0.69
CA ILE A 117 -3.81 24.32 0.60
C ILE A 117 -3.36 24.60 -0.83
N ILE A 118 -4.10 25.46 -1.52
CA ILE A 118 -3.89 25.77 -2.94
C ILE A 118 -4.22 27.24 -3.21
N PRO A 119 -3.58 27.86 -4.22
CA PRO A 119 -3.99 29.15 -4.76
C PRO A 119 -5.44 29.12 -5.28
N SER A 120 -6.11 30.28 -5.27
CA SER A 120 -7.53 30.40 -5.65
C SER A 120 -7.84 29.98 -7.08
N GLU A 121 -6.87 30.09 -8.00
CA GLU A 121 -6.99 29.70 -9.40
C GLU A 121 -7.20 28.18 -9.61
N TYR A 122 -6.74 27.34 -8.67
CA TYR A 122 -6.83 25.87 -8.78
C TYR A 122 -8.00 25.26 -8.00
N VAL A 123 -8.81 26.07 -7.32
CA VAL A 123 -9.88 25.56 -6.43
C VAL A 123 -10.87 24.68 -7.18
N GLY A 124 -11.37 25.13 -8.33
CA GLY A 124 -12.32 24.37 -9.15
C GLY A 124 -11.76 23.00 -9.59
N PRO A 125 -10.62 22.97 -10.32
CA PRO A 125 -9.99 21.73 -10.76
C PRO A 125 -9.70 20.75 -9.62
N VAL A 126 -9.25 21.23 -8.46
CA VAL A 126 -8.92 20.37 -7.32
C VAL A 126 -10.18 19.79 -6.68
N ILE A 127 -11.27 20.55 -6.55
CA ILE A 127 -12.54 20.02 -6.05
C ILE A 127 -13.07 18.92 -6.98
N THR A 128 -13.02 19.14 -8.30
CA THR A 128 -13.42 18.12 -9.29
C THR A 128 -12.54 16.87 -9.18
N LEU A 129 -11.22 17.04 -9.04
CA LEU A 129 -10.29 15.92 -8.83
C LEU A 129 -10.66 15.13 -7.57
N CYS A 130 -10.85 15.79 -6.43
CA CYS A 130 -11.26 15.12 -5.20
C CYS A 130 -12.58 14.36 -5.35
N SER A 131 -13.57 14.94 -6.05
CA SER A 131 -14.86 14.29 -6.28
C SER A 131 -14.75 13.05 -7.17
N ASN A 132 -13.92 13.10 -8.22
CA ASN A 132 -13.63 11.94 -9.09
C ASN A 132 -12.98 10.79 -8.33
N HIS A 133 -12.22 11.10 -7.27
CA HIS A 133 -11.62 10.12 -6.37
C HIS A 133 -12.48 9.79 -5.14
N ARG A 134 -13.81 9.99 -5.21
CA ARG A 134 -14.79 9.68 -4.15
C ARG A 134 -14.61 10.49 -2.86
N GLY A 135 -13.90 11.60 -2.93
CA GLY A 135 -13.73 12.54 -1.83
C GLY A 135 -15.01 13.33 -1.54
N LYS A 136 -15.35 13.48 -0.25
CA LYS A 136 -16.44 14.33 0.21
C LYS A 136 -15.87 15.59 0.84
N GLN A 137 -16.20 16.76 0.28
CA GLN A 137 -15.80 18.04 0.86
C GLN A 137 -16.49 18.25 2.21
N LEU A 138 -15.71 18.52 3.26
CA LEU A 138 -16.22 18.75 4.63
C LEU A 138 -16.14 20.22 5.04
N LYS A 139 -15.06 20.91 4.67
CA LYS A 139 -14.80 22.30 5.05
C LYS A 139 -14.11 23.02 3.89
N TYR A 140 -14.43 24.30 3.71
CA TYR A 140 -13.78 25.18 2.75
C TYR A 140 -13.58 26.56 3.39
N THR A 141 -12.34 27.05 3.41
CA THR A 141 -11.96 28.32 4.04
C THR A 141 -10.85 29.00 3.25
N PHE A 142 -10.91 30.32 3.14
CA PHE A 142 -9.80 31.14 2.65
C PHE A 142 -8.84 31.43 3.80
N ILE A 143 -7.53 31.26 3.55
CA ILE A 143 -6.47 31.51 4.54
C ILE A 143 -6.19 33.00 4.66
N ASP A 144 -6.18 33.72 3.53
CA ASP A 144 -5.74 35.12 3.46
C ASP A 144 -6.92 36.11 3.62
N ARG A 145 -7.65 35.99 4.73
CA ARG A 145 -8.52 37.08 5.22
C ARG A 145 -7.81 37.89 6.29
#